data_AF-A0AAW8G7N1-F1
#
_entry.id   AF-A0AAW8G7N1-F1
#
_cell.length_a   1.000
_cell.length_b   1.000
_cell.length_c   1.000
_cell.angle_alpha   90.00
_cell.angle_beta   90.00
_cell.angle_gamma   90.00
#
_symmetry.space_group_name_H-M   'P 1'
#
loop_
_entity.id
_entity.type
_entity.pdbx_description
1 polymer ?
#
loop_
_entity_poly.entity_id
_entity_poly.type
_entity_poly.pdbx_seq_one_letter_code
_entity_poly.pdbx_strand_id
1 'polypeptide(L)'
;MRHLVFRSTAMRCAAGLALAAALAWAMTATRGARHAALEADAGTQAPLHSLPVVALSTLEQARRGTSIPLHGLPADLSAAFEQVPDLHDYRQRLQVAADAGDVQARWVASQVDEYCAGYAQDPQAFDADTRAIAGLAGQAGAAMAQARARMGSRCSGYSPADGVSRDRIVAARRQAARGGQLAAEASLLALGQPLEPSAAYKRALVQRVLDAGDPQAYLALSGALGAAASGDDTYQDMVAGTSFAELAWQLAACKLGLACGPRSALMTRYCANGGICSRDANQDFPAFVMDAAVPRQGADTIDTMVNRLVQSTRQGEAR
;
A
#
# COMPACT_ATOMS: atom_id res chain seq x y z
N MET A 1 23.02 -31.15 63.69
CA MET A 1 23.10 -32.37 62.85
C MET A 1 22.07 -32.26 61.74
N ARG A 2 22.47 -32.68 60.53
CA ARG A 2 21.76 -32.66 59.23
C ARG A 2 21.85 -31.36 58.43
N HIS A 3 22.90 -31.37 57.62
CA HIS A 3 23.22 -30.55 56.47
C HIS A 3 22.32 -30.83 55.26
N LEU A 4 22.33 -29.85 54.34
CA LEU A 4 22.25 -29.96 52.87
C LEU A 4 20.94 -30.50 52.27
N VAL A 5 20.27 -29.67 51.46
CA VAL A 5 20.33 -29.72 49.98
C VAL A 5 19.77 -28.40 49.46
N PHE A 6 20.67 -27.58 48.93
CA PHE A 6 20.41 -26.37 48.14
C PHE A 6 20.99 -26.69 46.76
N ARG A 7 20.16 -26.87 45.72
CA ARG A 7 20.61 -26.83 44.31
C ARG A 7 19.45 -26.80 43.30
N SER A 8 19.53 -25.79 42.43
CA SER A 8 19.17 -25.82 41.01
C SER A 8 17.70 -25.68 40.56
N THR A 9 17.20 -24.44 40.57
CA THR A 9 16.14 -23.97 39.64
C THR A 9 16.46 -22.57 39.12
N ALA A 10 17.57 -22.44 38.38
CA ALA A 10 17.91 -21.20 37.67
C ALA A 10 18.53 -21.54 36.31
N MET A 11 17.79 -22.22 35.43
CA MET A 11 18.25 -22.45 34.04
C MET A 11 17.14 -22.88 33.08
N ARG A 12 16.01 -22.14 33.04
CA ARG A 12 14.98 -22.30 31.99
C ARG A 12 14.24 -20.98 31.73
N CYS A 13 14.95 -19.92 31.33
CA CYS A 13 14.32 -18.68 30.83
C CYS A 13 15.01 -18.05 29.60
N ALA A 14 16.03 -18.69 29.00
CA ALA A 14 16.84 -18.08 27.94
C ALA A 14 16.69 -18.72 26.55
N ALA A 15 15.70 -19.59 26.31
CA ALA A 15 15.55 -20.31 25.05
C ALA A 15 14.38 -19.83 24.15
N GLY A 16 13.57 -18.86 24.60
CA GLY A 16 12.39 -18.40 23.86
C GLY A 16 12.59 -17.20 22.94
N LEU A 17 13.72 -16.48 23.04
CA LEU A 17 13.94 -15.21 22.33
C LEU A 17 14.89 -15.30 21.12
N ALA A 18 15.42 -16.49 20.82
CA ALA A 18 16.37 -16.69 19.72
C ALA A 18 15.73 -17.22 18.41
N LEU A 19 14.47 -17.66 18.41
CA LEU A 19 13.81 -18.18 17.20
C LEU A 19 13.03 -17.12 16.38
N ALA A 20 12.71 -15.95 16.95
CA ALA A 20 12.00 -14.90 16.22
C ALA A 20 12.93 -14.06 15.31
N ALA A 21 14.25 -14.06 15.57
CA ALA A 21 15.23 -13.33 14.76
C ALA A 21 15.74 -14.12 13.54
N ALA A 22 15.51 -15.44 13.48
CA ALA A 22 16.03 -16.31 12.42
C ALA A 22 15.13 -16.40 11.17
N LEU A 23 13.85 -16.01 11.26
CA LEU A 23 12.92 -16.04 10.11
C LEU A 23 12.88 -14.74 9.31
N ALA A 24 13.48 -13.65 9.82
CA ALA A 24 13.62 -12.39 9.10
C ALA A 24 14.90 -12.30 8.25
N TRP A 25 15.82 -13.27 8.36
CA TRP A 25 17.14 -13.26 7.69
C TRP A 25 17.30 -14.28 6.55
N ALA A 26 16.30 -15.11 6.27
CA ALA A 26 16.43 -16.25 5.36
C ALA A 26 15.88 -16.06 3.93
N MET A 27 15.67 -14.82 3.45
CA MET A 27 15.26 -14.56 2.05
C MET A 27 16.25 -13.71 1.25
N THR A 28 17.47 -13.49 1.75
CA THR A 28 18.55 -12.77 1.05
C THR A 28 19.57 -13.65 0.33
N ALA A 29 19.34 -14.97 0.21
CA ALA A 29 20.29 -15.85 -0.47
C ALA A 29 19.61 -16.72 -1.52
N THR A 30 19.60 -16.24 -2.77
CA THR A 30 19.94 -17.02 -3.98
C THR A 30 19.92 -16.10 -5.21
N ARG A 31 21.04 -15.42 -5.44
CA ARG A 31 21.47 -14.99 -6.77
C ARG A 31 21.85 -16.23 -7.58
N GLY A 32 21.63 -16.20 -8.90
CA GLY A 32 22.56 -16.88 -9.81
C GLY A 32 21.98 -17.46 -11.09
N ALA A 33 22.15 -16.68 -12.17
CA ALA A 33 22.42 -17.11 -13.54
C ALA A 33 21.32 -17.83 -14.36
N ARG A 34 20.92 -17.19 -15.46
CA ARG A 34 21.25 -17.67 -16.82
C ARG A 34 21.11 -16.55 -17.86
N HIS A 35 22.08 -16.54 -18.76
CA HIS A 35 22.39 -15.58 -19.81
C HIS A 35 21.56 -15.76 -21.09
N ALA A 36 21.65 -14.72 -21.92
CA ALA A 36 21.62 -14.71 -23.40
C ALA A 36 20.24 -14.90 -24.04
N ALA A 37 19.90 -14.29 -25.16
CA ALA A 37 20.43 -13.25 -26.04
C ALA A 37 19.33 -13.09 -27.10
N LEU A 38 19.16 -11.90 -27.71
CA LEU A 38 18.91 -11.78 -29.15
C LEU A 38 18.85 -10.30 -29.54
N GLU A 39 19.56 -10.04 -30.63
CA GLU A 39 19.88 -8.77 -31.24
C GLU A 39 18.76 -8.25 -32.14
N ALA A 40 18.83 -6.94 -32.35
CA ALA A 40 18.49 -6.13 -33.53
C ALA A 40 17.57 -6.69 -34.63
N ASP A 41 16.62 -5.86 -35.06
CA ASP A 41 16.66 -5.43 -36.46
C ASP A 41 16.16 -3.99 -36.65
N ALA A 42 16.79 -3.31 -37.59
CA ALA A 42 16.59 -1.93 -37.96
C ALA A 42 15.77 -1.84 -39.26
N GLY A 43 15.10 -0.71 -39.44
CA GLY A 43 14.75 -0.22 -40.77
C GLY A 43 13.30 -0.40 -41.18
N THR A 44 12.59 0.71 -41.32
CA THR A 44 12.27 1.25 -42.66
C THR A 44 11.47 2.54 -42.50
N GLN A 45 12.08 3.66 -42.93
CA GLN A 45 11.40 4.93 -43.15
C GLN A 45 10.65 4.87 -44.49
N ALA A 46 9.40 5.32 -44.51
CA ALA A 46 8.60 5.52 -45.72
C ALA A 46 7.67 6.73 -45.51
N PRO A 47 7.25 7.43 -46.59
CA PRO A 47 7.21 8.90 -46.62
C PRO A 47 5.89 9.54 -46.17
N LEU A 48 6.02 10.79 -45.71
CA LEU A 48 4.94 11.74 -45.46
C LEU A 48 4.22 12.11 -46.77
N HIS A 49 2.99 11.61 -46.95
CA HIS A 49 2.06 12.10 -47.97
C HIS A 49 0.77 12.60 -47.30
N SER A 50 0.62 13.92 -47.36
CA SER A 50 -0.60 14.74 -47.34
C SER A 50 -1.92 14.03 -46.99
N LEU A 51 -2.42 14.27 -45.77
CA LEU A 51 -3.79 13.96 -45.37
C LEU A 51 -4.73 15.14 -45.72
N PRO A 52 -5.94 14.88 -46.26
CA PRO A 52 -6.91 15.91 -46.57
C PRO A 52 -7.50 16.53 -45.29
N VAL A 53 -7.74 17.85 -45.33
CA VAL A 53 -8.21 18.72 -44.23
C VAL A 53 -9.57 18.31 -43.63
N VAL A 54 -10.27 17.34 -44.24
CA VAL A 54 -11.53 16.78 -43.73
C VAL A 54 -11.32 15.80 -42.56
N ALA A 55 -10.08 15.32 -42.33
CA ALA A 55 -9.75 14.41 -41.23
C ALA A 55 -9.61 15.10 -39.86
N LEU A 56 -9.42 16.43 -39.82
CA LEU A 56 -9.25 17.17 -38.57
C LEU A 56 -10.54 17.30 -37.77
N SER A 57 -11.71 17.39 -38.43
CA SER A 57 -13.00 17.47 -37.74
C SER A 57 -13.36 16.17 -37.03
N THR A 58 -13.04 15.01 -37.63
CA THR A 58 -13.24 13.68 -36.99
C THR A 58 -12.27 13.41 -35.85
N LEU A 59 -11.03 13.90 -35.92
CA LEU A 59 -10.07 13.79 -34.81
C LEU A 59 -10.41 14.72 -33.65
N GLU A 60 -11.03 15.87 -33.92
CA GLU A 60 -11.51 16.78 -32.88
C GLU A 60 -12.83 16.31 -32.26
N GLN A 61 -13.70 15.65 -33.02
CA GLN A 61 -14.87 14.92 -32.48
C GLN A 61 -14.44 13.71 -31.64
N ALA A 62 -13.33 13.04 -31.99
CA ALA A 62 -12.75 11.96 -31.19
C ALA A 62 -12.09 12.45 -29.89
N ARG A 63 -11.52 13.67 -29.89
CA ARG A 63 -11.03 14.34 -28.66
C ARG A 63 -12.14 14.90 -27.77
N ARG A 64 -13.31 15.22 -28.35
CA ARG A 64 -14.52 15.61 -27.62
C ARG A 64 -15.48 14.43 -27.41
N GLY A 65 -15.01 13.21 -27.68
CA GLY A 65 -15.68 12.00 -27.26
C GLY A 65 -15.66 11.96 -25.75
N THR A 66 -16.78 12.36 -25.15
CA THR A 66 -17.13 11.99 -23.78
C THR A 66 -16.87 10.50 -23.68
N SER A 67 -15.85 10.10 -22.91
CA SER A 67 -15.59 8.70 -22.64
C SER A 67 -16.90 8.12 -22.13
N ILE A 68 -17.50 7.25 -22.92
CA ILE A 68 -18.60 6.42 -22.44
C ILE A 68 -17.96 5.63 -21.29
N PRO A 69 -18.36 5.83 -20.02
CA PRO A 69 -17.74 5.13 -18.92
C PRO A 69 -17.93 3.64 -19.19
N LEU A 70 -16.82 2.88 -19.21
CA LEU A 70 -16.90 1.44 -19.21
C LEU A 70 -17.67 1.03 -17.94
N HIS A 71 -18.94 0.70 -18.12
CA HIS A 71 -19.79 -0.07 -17.20
C HIS A 71 -19.77 0.31 -15.71
N GLY A 72 -20.51 1.36 -15.33
CA GLY A 72 -21.06 1.49 -13.97
C GLY A 72 -20.04 1.64 -12.83
N LEU A 73 -18.80 1.98 -13.15
CA LEU A 73 -17.77 2.36 -12.16
C LEU A 73 -17.77 3.88 -11.93
N PRO A 74 -17.54 4.35 -10.68
CA PRO A 74 -17.40 5.78 -10.38
C PRO A 74 -16.17 6.40 -11.05
N ALA A 75 -16.18 7.72 -11.24
CA ALA A 75 -15.04 8.45 -11.83
C ALA A 75 -13.78 8.37 -10.96
N ASP A 76 -13.94 8.43 -9.63
CA ASP A 76 -12.85 8.22 -8.68
C ASP A 76 -12.97 6.83 -8.04
N LEU A 77 -12.24 5.87 -8.61
CA LEU A 77 -12.21 4.49 -8.15
C LEU A 77 -11.62 4.36 -6.73
N SER A 78 -10.68 5.24 -6.36
CA SER A 78 -10.02 5.19 -5.05
C SER A 78 -10.93 5.74 -3.95
N ALA A 79 -11.64 6.86 -4.21
CA ALA A 79 -12.65 7.36 -3.28
C ALA A 79 -13.83 6.40 -3.14
N ALA A 80 -14.25 5.75 -4.24
CA ALA A 80 -15.29 4.73 -4.21
C ALA A 80 -14.89 3.54 -3.33
N PHE A 81 -13.62 3.10 -3.37
CA PHE A 81 -13.12 2.04 -2.49
C PHE A 81 -13.34 2.34 -1.00
N GLU A 82 -13.35 3.60 -0.57
CA GLU A 82 -13.56 3.96 0.84
C GLU A 82 -15.04 3.88 1.26
N GLN A 83 -15.96 4.03 0.31
CA GLN A 83 -17.40 4.19 0.60
C GLN A 83 -18.21 2.94 0.29
N VAL A 84 -17.77 2.12 -0.68
CA VAL A 84 -18.56 0.97 -1.11
C VAL A 84 -18.67 -0.07 0.02
N PRO A 85 -19.90 -0.49 0.37
CA PRO A 85 -20.12 -1.53 1.36
C PRO A 85 -19.68 -2.90 0.87
N ASP A 86 -20.09 -3.31 -0.33
CA ASP A 86 -19.76 -4.63 -0.90
C ASP A 86 -18.50 -4.56 -1.76
N LEU A 87 -17.37 -4.96 -1.19
CA LEU A 87 -16.10 -4.96 -1.88
C LEU A 87 -15.96 -6.12 -2.87
N HIS A 88 -16.73 -7.20 -2.74
CA HIS A 88 -16.67 -8.31 -3.69
C HIS A 88 -17.29 -7.91 -5.02
N ASP A 89 -18.51 -7.35 -5.00
CA ASP A 89 -19.14 -6.80 -6.21
C ASP A 89 -18.28 -5.71 -6.86
N TYR A 90 -17.75 -4.79 -6.05
CA TYR A 90 -16.87 -3.73 -6.55
C TYR A 90 -15.62 -4.29 -7.23
N ARG A 91 -15.00 -5.31 -6.61
CA ARG A 91 -13.83 -6.00 -7.16
C ARG A 91 -14.13 -6.65 -8.51
N GLN A 92 -15.30 -7.27 -8.67
CA GLN A 92 -15.70 -7.89 -9.94
C GLN A 92 -15.84 -6.86 -11.06
N ARG A 93 -16.50 -5.72 -10.76
CA ARG A 93 -16.61 -4.62 -11.73
C ARG A 93 -15.25 -4.02 -12.11
N LEU A 94 -14.36 -3.83 -11.13
CA LEU A 94 -12.98 -3.41 -11.37
C LEU A 94 -12.21 -4.41 -12.24
N GLN A 95 -12.46 -5.72 -12.08
CA GLN A 95 -11.80 -6.76 -12.88
C GLN A 95 -12.12 -6.60 -14.37
N VAL A 96 -13.39 -6.35 -14.71
CA VAL A 96 -13.81 -6.17 -16.11
C VAL A 96 -13.07 -4.99 -16.76
N ALA A 97 -12.97 -3.85 -16.06
CA ALA A 97 -12.22 -2.70 -16.55
C ALA A 97 -10.71 -2.99 -16.61
N ALA A 98 -10.15 -3.66 -15.60
CA ALA A 98 -8.75 -4.04 -15.57
C ALA A 98 -8.37 -4.96 -16.74
N ASP A 99 -9.22 -5.92 -17.07
CA ASP A 99 -9.04 -6.85 -18.20
C ASP A 99 -9.19 -6.16 -19.56
N ALA A 100 -9.97 -5.08 -19.61
CA ALA A 100 -10.01 -4.16 -20.75
C ALA A 100 -8.78 -3.23 -20.85
N GLY A 101 -7.84 -3.33 -19.91
CA GLY A 101 -6.57 -2.58 -19.91
C GLY A 101 -6.55 -1.34 -19.01
N ASP A 102 -7.59 -1.08 -18.22
CA ASP A 102 -7.60 0.02 -17.26
C ASP A 102 -6.61 -0.24 -16.11
N VAL A 103 -5.51 0.51 -16.12
CA VAL A 103 -4.41 0.38 -15.15
C VAL A 103 -4.80 0.88 -13.77
N GLN A 104 -5.69 1.88 -13.68
CA GLN A 104 -6.19 2.40 -12.40
C GLN A 104 -7.16 1.40 -11.78
N ALA A 105 -8.06 0.81 -12.57
CA ALA A 105 -8.94 -0.25 -12.10
C ALA A 105 -8.14 -1.46 -11.61
N ARG A 106 -7.07 -1.84 -12.33
CA ARG A 106 -6.16 -2.92 -11.90
C ARG A 106 -5.45 -2.61 -10.59
N TRP A 107 -5.01 -1.36 -10.40
CA TRP A 107 -4.42 -0.91 -9.13
C TRP A 107 -5.43 -1.00 -7.98
N VAL A 108 -6.61 -0.39 -8.12
CA VAL A 108 -7.64 -0.39 -7.07
C VAL A 108 -8.12 -1.81 -6.77
N ALA A 109 -8.29 -2.67 -7.79
CA ALA A 109 -8.59 -4.09 -7.60
C ALA A 109 -7.57 -4.78 -6.69
N SER A 110 -6.27 -4.50 -6.88
CA SER A 110 -5.22 -5.06 -6.02
C SER A 110 -5.28 -4.54 -4.57
N GLN A 111 -5.76 -3.32 -4.36
CA GLN A 111 -5.97 -2.74 -3.03
C GLN A 111 -7.17 -3.40 -2.32
N VAL A 112 -8.25 -3.67 -3.06
CA VAL A 112 -9.40 -4.40 -2.54
C VAL A 112 -8.99 -5.83 -2.15
N ASP A 113 -8.26 -6.53 -3.02
CA ASP A 113 -7.76 -7.87 -2.74
C ASP A 113 -6.82 -7.89 -1.52
N GLU A 114 -5.92 -6.90 -1.37
CA GLU A 114 -5.07 -6.78 -0.18
C GLU A 114 -5.89 -6.50 1.09
N TYR A 115 -6.89 -5.64 1.01
CA TYR A 115 -7.77 -5.33 2.15
C TYR A 115 -8.57 -6.54 2.61
N CYS A 116 -9.08 -7.34 1.67
CA CYS A 116 -9.90 -8.52 1.95
C CYS A 116 -9.10 -9.82 2.11
N ALA A 117 -7.78 -9.82 1.90
CA ALA A 117 -6.97 -11.05 1.85
C ALA A 117 -7.12 -11.95 3.08
N GLY A 118 -7.16 -11.38 4.29
CA GLY A 118 -7.32 -12.14 5.52
C GLY A 118 -8.70 -12.81 5.64
N TYR A 119 -9.76 -12.13 5.19
CA TYR A 119 -11.12 -12.69 5.18
C TYR A 119 -11.29 -13.75 4.09
N ALA A 120 -10.80 -13.47 2.87
CA ALA A 120 -10.98 -14.34 1.71
C ALA A 120 -10.33 -15.73 1.86
N GLN A 121 -9.29 -15.87 2.68
CA GLN A 121 -8.61 -17.15 2.91
C GLN A 121 -9.48 -18.13 3.69
N ASP A 122 -10.15 -17.66 4.74
CA ASP A 122 -11.05 -18.46 5.57
C ASP A 122 -12.07 -17.56 6.28
N PRO A 123 -13.24 -17.31 5.65
CA PRO A 123 -14.28 -16.47 6.24
C PRO A 123 -14.77 -16.97 7.60
N GLN A 124 -14.84 -18.30 7.78
CA GLN A 124 -15.36 -18.90 9.01
C GLN A 124 -14.37 -18.72 10.17
N ALA A 125 -13.08 -18.98 9.93
CA ALA A 125 -12.04 -18.72 10.92
C ALA A 125 -11.91 -17.24 11.21
N PHE A 126 -11.98 -16.36 10.20
CA PHE A 126 -11.93 -14.92 10.41
C PHE A 126 -13.05 -14.43 11.34
N ASP A 127 -14.27 -14.91 11.14
CA ASP A 127 -15.43 -14.58 11.98
C ASP A 127 -15.30 -15.17 13.39
N ALA A 128 -14.78 -16.40 13.51
CA ALA A 128 -14.52 -17.03 14.80
C ALA A 128 -13.46 -16.25 15.61
N ASP A 129 -12.35 -15.87 14.98
CA ASP A 129 -11.31 -15.05 15.58
C ASP A 129 -11.86 -13.68 16.00
N THR A 130 -12.69 -13.08 15.15
CA THR A 130 -13.31 -11.78 15.46
C THR A 130 -14.22 -11.86 16.69
N ARG A 131 -15.00 -12.94 16.84
CA ARG A 131 -15.78 -13.19 18.06
C ARG A 131 -14.90 -13.47 19.28
N ALA A 132 -13.80 -14.20 19.11
CA ALA A 132 -12.85 -14.47 20.19
C ALA A 132 -12.21 -13.17 20.69
N ILE A 133 -11.77 -12.29 19.78
CA ILE A 133 -11.22 -10.97 20.08
C ILE A 133 -12.26 -10.09 20.78
N ALA A 134 -13.53 -10.14 20.36
CA ALA A 134 -14.61 -9.41 21.03
C ALA A 134 -14.84 -9.89 22.48
N GLY A 135 -14.52 -11.16 22.78
CA GLY A 135 -14.57 -11.72 24.13
C GLY A 135 -13.37 -11.35 25.02
N LEU A 136 -12.30 -10.79 24.45
CA LEU A 136 -11.17 -10.29 25.24
C LEU A 136 -11.59 -9.03 25.99
N ALA A 137 -11.39 -9.01 27.31
CA ALA A 137 -11.72 -7.84 28.12
C ALA A 137 -10.85 -6.62 27.74
N GLY A 138 -11.48 -5.45 27.66
CA GLY A 138 -10.79 -4.17 27.48
C GLY A 138 -11.10 -3.45 26.15
N GLN A 139 -10.82 -2.16 26.13
CA GLN A 139 -11.17 -1.27 25.00
C GLN A 139 -10.42 -1.63 23.70
N ALA A 140 -9.16 -2.06 23.80
CA ALA A 140 -8.36 -2.42 22.63
C ALA A 140 -8.93 -3.65 21.89
N GLY A 141 -9.38 -4.67 22.62
CA GLY A 141 -10.04 -5.85 22.05
C GLY A 141 -11.35 -5.49 21.36
N ALA A 142 -12.19 -4.65 22.00
CA ALA A 142 -13.42 -4.16 21.41
C ALA A 142 -13.18 -3.35 20.11
N ALA A 143 -12.19 -2.46 20.10
CA ALA A 143 -11.84 -1.66 18.92
C ALA A 143 -11.34 -2.55 17.76
N MET A 144 -10.48 -3.53 18.06
CA MET A 144 -9.99 -4.50 17.09
C MET A 144 -11.13 -5.35 16.51
N ALA A 145 -12.01 -5.87 17.35
CA ALA A 145 -13.18 -6.63 16.91
C ALA A 145 -14.08 -5.78 16.00
N GLN A 146 -14.31 -4.50 16.30
CA GLN A 146 -15.08 -3.60 15.44
C GLN A 146 -14.41 -3.33 14.10
N ALA A 147 -13.08 -3.16 14.06
CA ALA A 147 -12.34 -2.98 12.82
C ALA A 147 -12.40 -4.24 11.95
N ARG A 148 -12.21 -5.42 12.55
CA ARG A 148 -12.36 -6.71 11.86
C ARG A 148 -13.80 -6.96 11.40
N ALA A 149 -14.81 -6.63 12.21
CA ALA A 149 -16.21 -6.76 11.82
C ALA A 149 -16.56 -5.85 10.63
N ARG A 150 -16.01 -4.63 10.56
CA ARG A 150 -16.13 -3.77 9.38
C ARG A 150 -15.50 -4.42 8.15
N MET A 151 -14.28 -4.94 8.28
CA MET A 151 -13.60 -5.64 7.19
C MET A 151 -14.42 -6.84 6.71
N GLY A 152 -14.85 -7.72 7.62
CA GLY A 152 -15.65 -8.91 7.30
C GLY A 152 -16.98 -8.58 6.65
N SER A 153 -17.71 -7.57 7.17
CA SER A 153 -18.96 -7.11 6.55
C SER A 153 -18.75 -6.66 5.10
N ARG A 154 -17.65 -5.93 4.84
CA ARG A 154 -17.35 -5.42 3.51
C ARG A 154 -16.84 -6.48 2.55
N CYS A 155 -16.15 -7.49 3.06
CA CYS A 155 -15.57 -8.58 2.29
C CYS A 155 -16.48 -9.83 2.23
N SER A 156 -17.73 -9.77 2.72
CA SER A 156 -18.60 -10.94 2.93
C SER A 156 -18.92 -11.79 1.68
N GLY A 157 -18.76 -11.24 0.48
CA GLY A 157 -18.89 -12.01 -0.78
C GLY A 157 -17.64 -12.84 -1.15
N TYR A 158 -16.51 -12.62 -0.50
CA TYR A 158 -15.28 -13.37 -0.76
C TYR A 158 -15.32 -14.79 -0.20
N SER A 159 -14.64 -15.68 -0.90
CA SER A 159 -14.44 -17.08 -0.57
C SER A 159 -13.02 -17.52 -0.93
N PRO A 160 -12.58 -18.70 -0.46
CA PRO A 160 -11.29 -19.25 -0.88
C PRO A 160 -11.19 -19.47 -2.40
N ALA A 161 -12.33 -19.65 -3.09
CA ALA A 161 -12.40 -19.87 -4.53
C ALA A 161 -12.01 -18.63 -5.35
N ASP A 162 -12.12 -17.43 -4.79
CA ASP A 162 -11.65 -16.19 -5.43
C ASP A 162 -10.12 -16.19 -5.58
N GLY A 163 -9.41 -17.04 -4.81
CA GLY A 163 -7.99 -17.28 -4.96
C GLY A 163 -7.14 -16.04 -4.72
N VAL A 164 -7.54 -15.18 -3.79
CA VAL A 164 -6.77 -14.00 -3.37
C VAL A 164 -5.45 -14.48 -2.75
N SER A 165 -4.33 -14.05 -3.32
CA SER A 165 -2.99 -14.40 -2.83
C SER A 165 -2.02 -13.24 -2.99
N ARG A 166 -0.96 -13.23 -2.17
CA ARG A 166 0.09 -12.23 -2.24
C ARG A 166 0.69 -12.15 -3.65
N ASP A 167 0.96 -13.29 -4.27
CA ASP A 167 1.57 -13.33 -5.61
C ASP A 167 0.65 -12.74 -6.68
N ARG A 168 -0.66 -12.98 -6.59
CA ARG A 168 -1.63 -12.37 -7.51
C ARG A 168 -1.75 -10.86 -7.30
N ILE A 169 -1.76 -10.39 -6.06
CA ILE A 169 -1.77 -8.96 -5.74
C ILE A 169 -0.51 -8.29 -6.32
N VAL A 170 0.67 -8.87 -6.10
CA VAL A 170 1.94 -8.36 -6.63
C VAL A 170 1.96 -8.38 -8.16
N ALA A 171 1.46 -9.45 -8.79
CA ALA A 171 1.37 -9.53 -10.24
C ALA A 171 0.45 -8.44 -10.83
N ALA A 172 -0.71 -8.20 -10.22
CA ALA A 172 -1.63 -7.13 -10.61
C ALA A 172 -0.97 -5.75 -10.48
N ARG A 173 -0.29 -5.47 -9.36
CA ARG A 173 0.47 -4.24 -9.13
C ARG A 173 1.57 -4.04 -10.16
N ARG A 174 2.30 -5.09 -10.51
CA ARG A 174 3.35 -5.04 -11.53
C ARG A 174 2.81 -4.72 -12.92
N GLN A 175 1.66 -5.27 -13.27
CA GLN A 175 1.01 -4.96 -14.54
C GLN A 175 0.48 -3.51 -14.56
N ALA A 176 -0.15 -3.04 -13.47
CA ALA A 176 -0.58 -1.65 -13.35
C ALA A 176 0.60 -0.67 -13.42
N ALA A 177 1.71 -0.97 -12.72
CA ALA A 177 2.92 -0.16 -12.73
C ALA A 177 3.56 -0.08 -14.13
N ARG A 178 3.66 -1.21 -14.84
CA ARG A 178 4.14 -1.24 -16.24
C ARG A 178 3.23 -0.46 -17.19
N GLY A 179 1.95 -0.37 -16.88
CA GLY A 179 0.98 0.47 -17.58
C GLY A 179 1.00 1.95 -17.16
N GLY A 180 1.93 2.37 -16.30
CA GLY A 180 2.11 3.76 -15.89
C GLY A 180 1.38 4.18 -14.61
N GLN A 181 0.80 3.23 -13.85
CA GLN A 181 0.18 3.56 -12.58
C GLN A 181 1.28 3.79 -11.50
N LEU A 182 1.43 5.04 -11.06
CA LEU A 182 2.49 5.50 -10.16
C LEU A 182 2.42 4.92 -8.73
N ALA A 183 1.24 4.88 -8.12
CA ALA A 183 1.03 4.27 -6.80
C ALA A 183 1.33 2.76 -6.79
N ALA A 184 1.01 2.05 -7.87
CA ALA A 184 1.35 0.65 -8.05
C ALA A 184 2.86 0.46 -8.15
N GLU A 185 3.55 1.35 -8.88
CA GLU A 185 5.01 1.35 -8.96
C GLU A 185 5.66 1.62 -7.59
N ALA A 186 5.16 2.62 -6.85
CA ALA A 186 5.59 2.92 -5.49
C ALA A 186 5.36 1.74 -4.53
N SER A 187 4.22 1.06 -4.64
CA SER A 187 3.90 -0.11 -3.81
C SER A 187 4.89 -1.26 -4.06
N LEU A 188 5.35 -1.43 -5.30
CA LEU A 188 6.34 -2.44 -5.63
C LEU A 188 7.71 -2.13 -5.00
N LEU A 189 8.10 -0.85 -4.95
CA LEU A 189 9.29 -0.44 -4.22
C LEU A 189 9.17 -0.75 -2.72
N ALA A 190 8.03 -0.45 -2.10
CA ALA A 190 7.77 -0.77 -0.69
C ALA A 190 7.77 -2.27 -0.40
N LEU A 191 7.41 -3.09 -1.39
CA LEU A 191 7.51 -4.55 -1.30
C LEU A 191 8.92 -5.11 -1.56
N GLY A 192 9.91 -4.25 -1.80
CA GLY A 192 11.28 -4.65 -2.15
C GLY A 192 11.41 -5.24 -3.55
N GLN A 193 10.43 -5.00 -4.43
CA GLN A 193 10.37 -5.53 -5.79
C GLN A 193 10.19 -4.40 -6.83
N PRO A 194 11.05 -3.37 -6.83
CA PRO A 194 10.92 -2.29 -7.81
C PRO A 194 10.98 -2.84 -9.24
N LEU A 195 10.38 -2.11 -10.19
CA LEU A 195 10.47 -2.48 -11.60
C LEU A 195 11.93 -2.53 -12.08
N GLU A 196 12.77 -1.65 -11.54
CA GLU A 196 14.21 -1.62 -11.79
C GLU A 196 14.98 -1.37 -10.46
N PRO A 197 16.04 -2.13 -10.15
CA PRO A 197 16.68 -2.08 -8.83
C PRO A 197 17.70 -0.93 -8.66
N SER A 198 18.04 -0.19 -9.71
CA SER A 198 19.09 0.83 -9.65
C SER A 198 18.74 1.99 -8.70
N ALA A 199 19.74 2.55 -8.02
CA ALA A 199 19.56 3.69 -7.12
C ALA A 199 18.98 4.91 -7.86
N ALA A 200 19.44 5.17 -9.08
CA ALA A 200 18.92 6.23 -9.93
C ALA A 200 17.41 6.07 -10.21
N TYR A 201 16.98 4.84 -10.51
CA TYR A 201 15.57 4.55 -10.76
C TYR A 201 14.71 4.78 -9.51
N LYS A 202 15.13 4.21 -8.37
CA LYS A 202 14.41 4.37 -7.10
C LYS A 202 14.28 5.85 -6.71
N ARG A 203 15.37 6.61 -6.80
CA ARG A 203 15.38 8.05 -6.49
C ARG A 203 14.46 8.83 -7.45
N ALA A 204 14.48 8.50 -8.74
CA ALA A 204 13.60 9.10 -9.72
C ALA A 204 12.12 8.77 -9.47
N LEU A 205 11.81 7.55 -9.03
CA LEU A 205 10.45 7.17 -8.61
C LEU A 205 9.97 8.02 -7.43
N VAL A 206 10.78 8.17 -6.38
CA VAL A 206 10.45 9.06 -5.25
C VAL A 206 10.18 10.48 -5.73
N GLN A 207 11.01 11.01 -6.63
CA GLN A 207 10.82 12.35 -7.17
C GLN A 207 9.51 12.47 -7.97
N ARG A 208 9.18 11.49 -8.82
CA ARG A 208 7.90 11.47 -9.55
C ARG A 208 6.70 11.44 -8.61
N VAL A 209 6.78 10.72 -7.49
CA VAL A 209 5.73 10.72 -6.47
C VAL A 209 5.58 12.11 -5.86
N LEU A 210 6.70 12.75 -5.48
CA LEU A 210 6.68 14.11 -4.95
C LEU A 210 6.07 15.10 -5.95
N ASP A 211 6.50 15.06 -7.20
CA ASP A 211 6.08 15.98 -8.26
C ASP A 211 4.60 15.80 -8.62
N ALA A 212 4.10 14.55 -8.63
CA ALA A 212 2.72 14.24 -8.95
C ALA A 212 1.73 14.60 -7.82
N GLY A 213 2.18 14.61 -6.56
CA GLY A 213 1.33 14.88 -5.42
C GLY A 213 0.20 13.87 -5.18
N ASP A 214 0.26 12.69 -5.81
CA ASP A 214 -0.78 11.66 -5.70
C ASP A 214 -0.83 11.07 -4.27
N PRO A 215 -1.92 11.28 -3.51
CA PRO A 215 -2.04 10.76 -2.15
C PRO A 215 -1.91 9.23 -2.05
N GLN A 216 -2.37 8.49 -3.07
CA GLN A 216 -2.24 7.03 -3.10
C GLN A 216 -0.78 6.61 -3.28
N ALA A 217 -0.02 7.34 -4.10
CA ALA A 217 1.39 7.07 -4.31
C ALA A 217 2.24 7.39 -3.07
N TYR A 218 1.92 8.48 -2.36
CA TYR A 218 2.54 8.79 -1.07
C TYR A 218 2.34 7.67 -0.05
N LEU A 219 1.11 7.18 0.09
CA LEU A 219 0.81 6.07 1.00
C LEU A 219 1.53 4.79 0.57
N ALA A 220 1.46 4.43 -0.71
CA ALA A 220 2.07 3.22 -1.24
C ALA A 220 3.60 3.21 -1.10
N LEU A 221 4.24 4.39 -1.14
CA LEU A 221 5.68 4.56 -0.98
C LEU A 221 6.13 4.52 0.50
N SER A 222 5.24 4.78 1.46
CA SER A 222 5.63 5.07 2.84
C SER A 222 6.51 4.00 3.47
N GLY A 223 6.17 2.73 3.26
CA GLY A 223 6.94 1.59 3.79
C GLY A 223 8.34 1.47 3.21
N ALA A 224 8.55 1.88 1.95
CA ALA A 224 9.87 1.89 1.32
C ALA A 224 10.80 2.92 1.97
N LEU A 225 10.24 4.09 2.32
CA LEU A 225 10.97 5.23 2.87
C LEU A 225 10.97 5.24 4.40
N GLY A 226 10.36 4.25 5.04
CA GLY A 226 10.42 4.03 6.48
C GLY A 226 11.76 3.51 6.96
N ALA A 227 11.72 2.69 8.00
CA ALA A 227 12.90 2.02 8.54
C ALA A 227 13.62 1.14 7.50
N ALA A 228 12.91 0.64 6.48
CA ALA A 228 13.50 -0.16 5.39
C ALA A 228 14.56 0.59 4.57
N ALA A 229 14.49 1.92 4.52
CA ALA A 229 15.48 2.78 3.86
C ALA A 229 16.67 3.16 4.77
N SER A 230 16.73 2.67 6.01
CA SER A 230 17.77 3.06 6.96
C SER A 230 19.16 2.65 6.45
N GLY A 231 20.04 3.64 6.26
CA GLY A 231 21.40 3.42 5.75
C GLY A 231 21.49 3.18 4.24
N ASP A 232 20.41 3.40 3.48
CA ASP A 232 20.45 3.37 2.01
C ASP A 232 20.75 4.78 1.47
N ASP A 233 21.98 4.97 0.98
CA ASP A 233 22.47 6.24 0.41
C ASP A 233 21.63 6.72 -0.79
N THR A 234 20.84 5.84 -1.42
CA THR A 234 19.88 6.20 -2.48
C THR A 234 18.95 7.34 -2.05
N TYR A 235 18.54 7.32 -0.78
CA TYR A 235 17.59 8.26 -0.20
C TYR A 235 18.25 9.35 0.64
N GLN A 236 19.56 9.56 0.46
CA GLN A 236 20.25 10.67 1.10
C GLN A 236 19.54 11.99 0.81
N ASP A 237 19.44 12.79 1.86
CA ASP A 237 18.74 14.07 1.94
C ASP A 237 17.21 13.98 1.75
N MET A 238 16.61 12.79 1.63
CA MET A 238 15.15 12.64 1.57
C MET A 238 14.56 12.44 2.97
N VAL A 239 13.24 12.58 3.09
CA VAL A 239 12.51 12.12 4.28
C VAL A 239 12.45 10.60 4.21
N ALA A 240 13.47 9.92 4.74
CA ALA A 240 13.60 8.47 4.67
C ALA A 240 14.37 7.88 5.85
N GLY A 241 14.29 6.56 6.03
CA GLY A 241 15.21 5.78 6.86
C GLY A 241 14.83 5.68 8.34
N THR A 242 13.64 6.16 8.73
CA THR A 242 13.15 6.06 10.11
C THR A 242 11.67 5.71 10.13
N SER A 243 11.17 5.17 11.25
CA SER A 243 9.72 4.97 11.43
C SER A 243 8.95 6.30 11.41
N PHE A 244 9.56 7.41 11.82
CA PHE A 244 8.96 8.75 11.69
C PHE A 244 8.85 9.20 10.24
N ALA A 245 9.81 8.84 9.37
CA ALA A 245 9.71 9.12 7.95
C ALA A 245 8.51 8.38 7.33
N GLU A 246 8.30 7.10 7.66
CA GLU A 246 7.13 6.34 7.21
C GLU A 246 5.82 7.01 7.62
N LEU A 247 5.69 7.37 8.90
CA LEU A 247 4.52 8.09 9.40
C LEU A 247 4.36 9.44 8.69
N ALA A 248 5.44 10.19 8.47
CA ALA A 248 5.39 11.47 7.78
C ALA A 248 4.85 11.33 6.33
N TRP A 249 5.24 10.28 5.60
CA TRP A 249 4.68 9.99 4.27
C TRP A 249 3.18 9.68 4.31
N GLN A 250 2.73 8.90 5.30
CA GLN A 250 1.32 8.57 5.48
C GLN A 250 0.49 9.81 5.87
N LEU A 251 1.01 10.64 6.77
CA LEU A 251 0.38 11.89 7.19
C LEU A 251 0.35 12.93 6.06
N ALA A 252 1.40 12.99 5.24
CA ALA A 252 1.43 13.81 4.05
C ALA A 252 0.37 13.34 3.03
N ALA A 253 0.19 12.03 2.84
CA ALA A 253 -0.89 11.50 2.02
C ALA A 253 -2.27 11.99 2.51
N CYS A 254 -2.53 11.96 3.82
CA CYS A 254 -3.76 12.50 4.41
C CYS A 254 -3.93 13.99 4.09
N LYS A 255 -2.87 14.82 4.23
CA LYS A 255 -2.92 16.24 3.88
C LYS A 255 -3.16 16.52 2.40
N LEU A 256 -2.78 15.59 1.53
CA LEU A 256 -2.98 15.67 0.08
C LEU A 256 -4.37 15.16 -0.36
N GLY A 257 -5.21 14.68 0.57
CA GLY A 257 -6.59 14.28 0.28
C GLY A 257 -6.87 12.78 0.34
N LEU A 258 -5.92 11.97 0.84
CA LEU A 258 -6.21 10.57 1.16
C LEU A 258 -7.31 10.49 2.24
N ALA A 259 -8.24 9.54 2.09
CA ALA A 259 -9.22 9.26 3.13
C ALA A 259 -8.51 8.70 4.37
N CYS A 260 -8.47 9.51 5.42
CA CYS A 260 -7.80 9.18 6.68
C CYS A 260 -8.72 9.20 7.90
N GLY A 261 -10.04 9.29 7.69
CA GLY A 261 -11.01 9.31 8.79
C GLY A 261 -11.05 8.00 9.61
N PRO A 262 -11.79 7.98 10.73
CA PRO A 262 -11.86 6.85 11.68
C PRO A 262 -12.29 5.52 11.05
N ARG A 263 -13.04 5.58 9.94
CA ARG A 263 -13.54 4.43 9.19
C ARG A 263 -12.82 4.16 7.88
N SER A 264 -11.76 4.91 7.59
CA SER A 264 -10.96 4.70 6.36
C SER A 264 -10.38 3.29 6.30
N ALA A 265 -10.05 2.85 5.08
CA ALA A 265 -9.36 1.58 4.88
C ALA A 265 -8.00 1.57 5.60
N LEU A 266 -7.28 2.70 5.60
CA LEU A 266 -6.01 2.87 6.32
C LEU A 266 -6.17 2.62 7.83
N MET A 267 -7.08 3.36 8.48
CA MET A 267 -7.34 3.24 9.91
C MET A 267 -7.84 1.84 10.29
N THR A 268 -8.71 1.26 9.44
CA THR A 268 -9.22 -0.09 9.65
C THR A 268 -8.11 -1.14 9.58
N ARG A 269 -7.19 -1.04 8.61
CA ARG A 269 -6.05 -1.98 8.47
C ARG A 269 -5.07 -1.86 9.63
N TYR A 270 -4.75 -0.65 10.08
CA TYR A 270 -3.87 -0.42 11.24
C TYR A 270 -4.38 -1.17 12.49
N CYS A 271 -5.67 -1.09 12.76
CA CYS A 271 -6.27 -1.75 13.90
C CYS A 271 -6.50 -3.26 13.67
N ALA A 272 -7.14 -3.65 12.56
CA ALA A 272 -7.51 -5.05 12.30
C ALA A 272 -6.29 -5.97 12.09
N ASN A 273 -5.23 -5.46 11.44
CA ASN A 273 -4.04 -6.25 11.08
C ASN A 273 -2.81 -5.91 11.94
N GLY A 274 -2.64 -4.63 12.30
CA GLY A 274 -1.51 -4.18 13.11
C GLY A 274 -1.74 -4.24 14.61
N GLY A 275 -2.99 -4.39 15.05
CA GLY A 275 -3.36 -4.43 16.47
C GLY A 275 -3.26 -3.09 17.20
N ILE A 276 -2.94 -2.01 16.49
CA ILE A 276 -2.84 -0.66 17.04
C ILE A 276 -4.14 0.07 16.72
N CYS A 277 -5.02 0.15 17.71
CA CYS A 277 -6.35 0.72 17.57
C CYS A 277 -6.47 2.04 18.31
N SER A 278 -7.19 3.01 17.74
CA SER A 278 -7.54 4.23 18.47
C SER A 278 -8.46 3.89 19.65
N ARG A 279 -8.30 4.67 20.72
CA ARG A 279 -9.20 4.65 21.89
C ARG A 279 -10.45 5.51 21.66
N ASP A 280 -10.42 6.42 20.70
CA ASP A 280 -11.53 7.27 20.30
C ASP A 280 -12.03 6.85 18.91
N ALA A 281 -13.28 6.41 18.85
CA ALA A 281 -13.91 5.93 17.62
C ALA A 281 -14.12 7.01 16.55
N ASN A 282 -14.00 8.30 16.92
CA ASN A 282 -14.12 9.42 15.99
C ASN A 282 -12.76 9.97 15.51
N GLN A 283 -11.66 9.46 16.08
CA GLN A 283 -10.33 9.95 15.78
C GLN A 283 -9.89 9.55 14.38
N ASP A 284 -9.42 10.52 13.60
CA ASP A 284 -8.80 10.27 12.31
C ASP A 284 -7.35 9.77 12.47
N PHE A 285 -6.78 9.28 11.38
CA PHE A 285 -5.44 8.72 11.38
C PHE A 285 -4.36 9.73 11.83
N PRO A 286 -4.35 11.00 11.38
CA PRO A 286 -3.40 11.99 11.88
C PRO A 286 -3.44 12.19 13.40
N ALA A 287 -4.61 12.43 13.98
CA ALA A 287 -4.72 12.60 15.42
C ALA A 287 -4.31 11.33 16.17
N PHE A 288 -4.72 10.16 15.66
CA PHE A 288 -4.36 8.87 16.24
C PHE A 288 -2.86 8.63 16.27
N VAL A 289 -2.15 8.88 15.17
CA VAL A 289 -0.70 8.68 15.11
C VAL A 289 0.00 9.57 16.14
N MET A 290 -0.41 10.84 16.23
CA MET A 290 0.20 11.80 17.16
C MET A 290 -0.04 11.42 18.63
N ASP A 291 -1.19 10.83 18.95
CA ASP A 291 -1.52 10.38 20.31
C ASP A 291 -0.91 9.03 20.69
N ALA A 292 -0.85 8.08 19.74
CA ALA A 292 -0.56 6.68 20.03
C ALA A 292 0.88 6.25 19.68
N ALA A 293 1.49 6.86 18.67
CA ALA A 293 2.75 6.39 18.09
C ALA A 293 3.92 7.36 18.28
N VAL A 294 3.64 8.62 18.61
CA VAL A 294 4.64 9.69 18.61
C VAL A 294 4.89 10.21 20.03
N PRO A 295 6.10 10.03 20.60
CA PRO A 295 6.48 10.70 21.82
C PRO A 295 6.39 12.22 21.62
N ARG A 296 6.09 13.00 22.67
CA ARG A 296 5.99 14.47 22.56
C ARG A 296 7.20 15.13 21.88
N GLN A 297 8.39 14.56 22.04
CA GLN A 297 9.63 15.05 21.44
C GLN A 297 9.74 14.74 19.93
N GLY A 298 9.00 13.74 19.43
CA GLY A 298 8.96 13.36 18.02
C GLY A 298 7.90 14.09 17.19
N ALA A 299 6.95 14.77 17.84
CA ALA A 299 5.85 15.47 17.18
C ALA A 299 6.36 16.56 16.23
N ASP A 300 7.21 17.46 16.73
CA ASP A 300 7.81 18.54 15.92
C ASP A 300 8.65 18.00 14.76
N THR A 301 9.33 16.86 14.98
CA THR A 301 10.13 16.19 13.95
C THR A 301 9.24 15.69 12.81
N ILE A 302 8.14 15.02 13.14
CA ILE A 302 7.17 14.53 12.16
C ILE A 302 6.52 15.70 11.42
N ASP A 303 6.09 16.74 12.13
CA ASP A 303 5.48 17.92 11.50
C ASP A 303 6.44 18.60 10.52
N THR A 304 7.72 18.70 10.87
CA THR A 304 8.76 19.21 9.97
C THR A 304 8.89 18.35 8.72
N MET A 305 8.92 17.02 8.86
CA MET A 305 9.00 16.08 7.75
C MET A 305 7.76 16.17 6.84
N VAL A 306 6.56 16.18 7.43
CA VAL A 306 5.28 16.29 6.70
C VAL A 306 5.23 17.61 5.92
N ASN A 307 5.59 18.72 6.54
CA ASN A 307 5.58 20.03 5.89
C ASN A 307 6.57 20.08 4.74
N ARG A 308 7.77 19.50 4.91
CA ARG A 308 8.75 19.37 3.84
C ARG A 308 8.18 18.58 2.65
N LEU A 309 7.56 17.44 2.91
CA LEU A 309 6.96 16.59 1.88
C LEU A 309 5.85 17.31 1.08
N VAL A 310 4.94 18.00 1.77
CA VAL A 310 3.84 18.74 1.13
C VAL A 310 4.33 19.99 0.40
N GLN A 311 5.37 20.67 0.92
CA GLN A 311 5.96 21.82 0.24
C GLN A 311 6.72 21.42 -1.03
N SER A 312 7.45 20.30 -1.00
CA SER A 312 8.14 19.78 -2.18
C SER A 312 7.17 19.49 -3.32
N THR A 313 5.96 18.97 -3.03
CA THR A 313 4.89 18.79 -4.03
C THR A 313 4.51 20.09 -4.73
N ARG A 314 4.22 21.14 -3.95
CA ARG A 314 3.79 22.45 -4.49
C ARG A 314 4.86 23.11 -5.35
N GLN A 315 6.13 22.84 -5.06
CA GLN A 315 7.25 23.32 -5.88
C GLN A 315 7.36 22.57 -7.22
N GLY A 316 6.92 21.31 -7.28
CA GLY A 316 6.79 20.55 -8.52
C GLY A 316 5.68 21.08 -9.41
N GLU A 317 4.52 21.45 -8.84
CA GLU A 317 3.37 22.02 -9.59
C GLU A 317 3.66 23.39 -10.23
N ALA A 318 4.64 24.14 -9.70
CA ALA A 318 5.00 25.47 -10.17
C ALA A 318 6.02 25.49 -11.34
N ARG A 319 6.48 24.32 -11.79
CA ARG A 319 7.48 24.14 -12.86
C ARG A 319 6.83 23.61 -14.14
#